data_AF-A0A7Z8QVW3-F1
#
_entry.id   AF-A0A7Z8QVW3-F1
#
_cell.length_a   1.000
_cell.length_b   1.000
_cell.length_c   1.000
_cell.angle_alpha   90.00
_cell.angle_beta   90.00
_cell.angle_gamma   90.00
#
_symmetry.space_group_name_H-M   'P 1'
#
loop_
_entity.id
_entity.type
_entity.pdbx_description
1 polymer ?
#
loop_
_entity_poly.entity_id
_entity_poly.type
_entity_poly.pdbx_seq_one_letter_code
_entity_poly.pdbx_strand_id
1 'polypeptide(L)' 'RLAAASMQHPETKISDLCKELGVTRQTLYRYVSPEGMLRESGNKLLKNP' A
#
# COMPACT_ATOMS: atom_id res chain seq x y z
N ARG A 1 -7.83 -1.22 0.75
CA ARG A 1 -8.36 -0.18 -0.17
C ARG A 1 -7.82 1.21 0.20
N LEU A 2 -7.76 1.59 1.48
CA LEU A 2 -7.18 2.88 1.94
C LEU A 2 -5.77 3.14 1.38
N ALA A 3 -4.83 2.22 1.59
CA ALA A 3 -3.46 2.35 1.08
C ALA A 3 -3.37 2.56 -0.45
N ALA A 4 -4.14 1.78 -1.23
CA ALA A 4 -4.16 1.85 -2.69
C ALA A 4 -4.70 3.19 -3.22
N ALA A 5 -5.72 3.75 -2.57
CA ALA A 5 -6.25 5.07 -2.92
C ALA A 5 -5.26 6.18 -2.55
N SER A 6 -4.70 6.15 -1.33
CA SER A 6 -3.75 7.15 -0.87
C SER A 6 -2.51 7.24 -1.75
N MET A 7 -1.96 6.11 -2.20
CA MET A 7 -0.75 6.07 -3.02
C MET A 7 -0.88 6.81 -4.36
N GLN A 8 -2.09 6.93 -4.92
CA GLN A 8 -2.33 7.63 -6.19
C GLN A 8 -2.18 9.15 -6.10
N HIS A 9 -2.15 9.70 -4.89
CA HIS A 9 -1.99 11.13 -4.68
C HIS A 9 -0.51 11.49 -4.48
N PRO A 10 0.11 12.32 -5.34
CA PRO A 10 1.52 12.72 -5.21
C PRO A 10 1.85 13.40 -3.88
N GLU A 11 0.85 14.05 -3.29
CA GLU A 11 0.94 14.74 -1.99
C GLU A 11 1.01 13.75 -0.81
N THR A 12 0.73 12.47 -1.03
CA THR A 12 0.69 11.46 0.02
C THR A 12 2.07 11.25 0.60
N LYS A 13 2.21 11.65 1.87
CA LYS A 13 3.42 11.41 2.63
C LYS A 13 3.46 9.96 3.12
N ILE A 14 4.25 9.15 2.44
CA ILE A 14 4.40 7.71 2.68
C ILE A 14 4.70 7.37 4.15
N SER A 15 5.48 8.20 4.86
CA SER A 15 5.76 7.97 6.27
C SER A 15 4.52 8.05 7.14
N ASP A 16 3.62 8.97 6.85
CA ASP A 16 2.44 9.22 7.68
C ASP A 16 1.35 8.20 7.35
N LEU A 17 1.21 7.84 6.07
CA LEU A 17 0.41 6.69 5.64
C LEU A 17 0.87 5.38 6.31
N CYS A 18 2.19 5.12 6.37
CA CYS A 18 2.72 3.94 7.05
C CYS A 18 2.41 3.92 8.56
N LYS A 19 2.52 5.08 9.23
CA LYS A 19 2.16 5.22 10.65
C LYS A 19 0.68 4.95 10.89
N GLU A 20 -0.19 5.53 10.07
CA GLU A 20 -1.65 5.33 10.15
C GLU A 20 -2.03 3.86 9.95
N LEU A 21 -1.40 3.21 8.97
CA LEU A 21 -1.64 1.80 8.66
C LEU A 21 -0.96 0.82 9.62
N GLY A 22 -0.06 1.29 10.50
CA GLY A 22 0.73 0.42 11.39
C GLY A 22 1.70 -0.51 10.65
N VAL A 23 2.17 -0.13 9.46
CA VAL A 23 3.07 -0.95 8.64
C VAL A 23 4.37 -0.20 8.31
N THR A 24 5.39 -0.94 7.88
CA THR A 24 6.62 -0.32 7.37
C THR A 24 6.46 0.09 5.90
N ARG A 25 7.31 1.00 5.42
CA ARG A 25 7.39 1.33 3.99
C ARG A 25 7.68 0.09 3.13
N GLN A 26 8.55 -0.80 3.63
CA GLN A 26 8.88 -2.03 2.94
C GLN A 26 7.64 -2.92 2.76
N THR A 27 6.83 -3.05 3.81
CA THR A 27 5.55 -3.77 3.76
C THR A 27 4.62 -3.09 2.75
N LEU A 28 4.42 -1.78 2.85
CA LEU A 28 3.57 -1.03 1.92
C LEU A 28 3.98 -1.26 0.46
N TYR A 29 5.26 -1.07 0.12
CA TYR A 29 5.77 -1.24 -1.25
C TYR A 29 5.83 -2.68 -1.72
N ARG A 30 5.89 -3.66 -0.81
CA ARG A 30 5.79 -5.09 -1.17
C ARG A 30 4.41 -5.41 -1.73
N TYR A 31 3.36 -4.77 -1.21
CA TYR A 31 1.98 -5.10 -1.52
C TYR A 31 1.30 -4.10 -2.47
N VAL A 32 1.73 -2.84 -2.50
CA VAL A 32 1.11 -1.75 -3.27
C VAL A 32 2.17 -0.99 -4.07
N SER A 33 1.89 -0.66 -5.33
CA SER A 33 2.75 0.16 -6.18
C SER A 33 2.57 1.66 -5.89
N PRO A 34 3.52 2.53 -6.28
CA PRO A 34 3.35 3.99 -6.22
C PRO A 34 2.07 4.49 -6.89
N GLU A 35 1.60 3.80 -7.93
CA GLU A 35 0.37 4.13 -8.67
C GLU A 35 -0.90 3.60 -7.98
N GLY A 36 -0.79 3.06 -6.76
CA GLY A 36 -1.91 2.52 -6.00
C GLY A 36 -2.37 1.13 -6.43
N MET A 37 -1.66 0.45 -7.32
CA MET A 37 -2.02 -0.89 -7.78
C MET A 37 -1.51 -1.96 -6.83
N LEU A 38 -2.30 -3.03 -6.63
CA LEU A 38 -1.83 -4.18 -5.88
C LEU A 38 -0.76 -4.93 -6.67
N ARG A 39 0.36 -5.22 -6.01
CA ARG A 39 1.40 -6.09 -6.54
C ARG A 39 0.99 -7.55 -6.41
N GLU A 40 1.76 -8.45 -7.02
CA GLU A 40 1.51 -9.89 -6.96
C GLU A 40 1.36 -10.40 -5.52
N SER A 41 2.23 -9.96 -4.60
CA SER A 41 2.13 -10.28 -3.17
C SER A 41 0.79 -9.85 -2.55
N GLY A 42 0.25 -8.69 -2.96
CA GLY A 42 -1.04 -8.18 -2.48
C GLY A 42 -2.21 -8.97 -3.02
N ASN A 43 -2.14 -9.31 -4.30
CA ASN A 43 -3.15 -10.14 -4.95
C ASN A 43 -3.20 -11.56 -4.36
N LYS A 44 -2.04 -12.19 -4.07
CA LYS A 44 -1.99 -13.52 -3.44
C LYS A 44 -2.67 -13.52 -2.07
N LEU A 45 -2.46 -12.48 -1.28
CA LEU A 45 -3.02 -12.37 0.07
C LEU A 45 -4.55 -12.20 0.05
N LEU A 46 -5.10 -11.50 -0.94
CA LEU A 46 -6.55 -11.33 -1.10
C LEU A 46 -7.26 -12.53 -1.72
N LYS A 47 -6.53 -13.41 -2.43
CA LYS A 47 -7.10 -14.62 -3.06
C LYS A 47 -7.30 -15.78 -2.07
N ASN A 48 -6.67 -15.73 -0.90
CA ASN A 48 -6.86 -16.68 0.20
C ASN A 48 -7.46 -15.94 1.40
N PRO A 49 -8.80 -15.80 1.50
CA PRO A 49 -9.46 -15.23 2.67
C PRO A 49 -9.33 -16.14 3.91
#